data_AF-A0A9X5EAE7-F1
#
_entry.id   AF-A0A9X5EAE7-F1
#
_cell.length_a   1.000
_cell.length_b   1.000
_cell.length_c   1.000
_cell.angle_alpha   90.00
_cell.angle_beta   90.00
_cell.angle_gamma   90.00
#
_symmetry.space_group_name_H-M   'P 1'
#
loop_
_entity.id
_entity.type
_entity.pdbx_description
1 polymer ?
#
loop_
_entity_poly.entity_id
_entity_poly.type
_entity_poly.pdbx_seq_one_letter_code
_entity_poly.pdbx_strand_id
1 'polypeptide(L)'
;MLRHRSFLSLILVILATFLIGCSSPSTATVPPTYSSAQIQQIQQYIPDIQSLRDRASREIPSLVQRKDWIDVGNFVHGPLGELRLTMNYMTRNLLPQDQSKAKQITRNFFNDLVAVDQAAQQGDAKKVLLNAREAVADIDSFLQLLPQASEG
;
A
#
# COMPACT_ATOMS: atom_id res chain seq x y z
N MET A 1 1.60 -66.55 -3.12
CA MET A 1 0.84 -65.49 -2.40
C MET A 1 1.66 -64.19 -2.24
N LEU A 2 2.30 -63.67 -3.29
CA LEU A 2 3.18 -62.47 -3.21
C LEU A 2 2.83 -61.34 -4.21
N ARG A 3 1.83 -61.52 -5.08
CA ARG A 3 1.46 -60.50 -6.11
C ARG A 3 0.26 -59.63 -5.73
N HIS A 4 -0.62 -60.07 -4.81
CA HIS A 4 -1.80 -59.27 -4.41
C HIS A 4 -1.49 -58.18 -3.37
N ARG A 5 -0.49 -58.39 -2.50
CA ARG A 5 -0.08 -57.39 -1.49
C ARG A 5 0.48 -56.11 -2.14
N SER A 6 1.24 -56.26 -3.21
CA SER A 6 1.81 -55.13 -3.96
C SER A 6 0.74 -54.34 -4.72
N PHE A 7 -0.23 -55.04 -5.33
CA PHE A 7 -1.33 -54.40 -6.06
C PHE A 7 -2.26 -53.60 -5.15
N LEU A 8 -2.59 -54.15 -3.97
CA LEU A 8 -3.38 -53.45 -2.96
C LEU A 8 -2.65 -52.19 -2.45
N SER A 9 -1.33 -52.27 -2.24
CA SER A 9 -0.53 -51.12 -1.81
C SER A 9 -0.47 -50.03 -2.87
N LEU A 10 -0.40 -50.39 -4.16
CA LEU A 10 -0.41 -49.43 -5.27
C LEU A 10 -1.76 -48.70 -5.36
N ILE A 11 -2.88 -49.43 -5.23
CA ILE A 11 -4.22 -48.85 -5.22
C ILE A 11 -4.38 -47.89 -4.03
N LEU A 12 -3.87 -48.25 -2.85
CA LEU A 12 -3.97 -47.42 -1.65
C LEU A 12 -3.19 -46.11 -1.78
N VAL A 13 -2.00 -46.15 -2.40
CA VAL A 13 -1.20 -44.94 -2.69
C VAL A 13 -1.90 -44.04 -3.69
N ILE A 14 -2.51 -44.60 -4.74
CA ILE A 14 -3.27 -43.82 -5.72
C ILE A 14 -4.54 -43.22 -5.09
N LEU A 15 -5.23 -43.96 -4.22
CA LEU A 15 -6.41 -43.43 -3.52
C LEU A 15 -6.05 -42.27 -2.58
N ALA A 16 -4.91 -42.39 -1.87
CA ALA A 16 -4.43 -41.35 -0.96
C ALA A 16 -4.05 -40.05 -1.69
N THR A 17 -3.46 -40.13 -2.88
CA THR A 17 -3.12 -38.93 -3.67
C THR A 17 -4.36 -38.25 -4.28
N PHE A 18 -5.42 -39.00 -4.60
CA PHE A 18 -6.71 -38.42 -5.03
C PHE A 18 -7.52 -37.82 -3.88
N LEU A 19 -7.39 -38.32 -2.65
CA LEU A 19 -8.08 -37.78 -1.46
C LEU A 19 -7.48 -36.47 -0.95
N ILE A 20 -6.21 -36.17 -1.27
CA ILE A 20 -5.58 -34.86 -1.05
C ILE A 20 -5.93 -33.90 -2.22
N GLY A 21 -6.78 -34.34 -3.14
CA GLY A 21 -7.29 -33.56 -4.26
C GLY A 21 -7.95 -32.27 -3.79
N CYS A 22 -7.21 -31.17 -3.95
CA CYS A 22 -7.67 -29.82 -4.23
C CYS A 22 -9.09 -29.50 -3.74
N SER A 23 -9.29 -29.43 -2.42
CA SER A 23 -10.34 -28.57 -1.91
C SER A 23 -9.89 -27.14 -2.26
N SER A 24 -10.30 -26.65 -3.44
CA SER A 24 -10.28 -25.22 -3.70
C SER A 24 -10.89 -24.58 -2.47
N PRO A 25 -10.18 -23.68 -1.74
CA PRO A 25 -10.72 -23.08 -0.54
C PRO A 25 -12.11 -22.55 -0.91
N SER A 26 -13.13 -23.11 -0.24
CA SER A 26 -14.53 -22.70 -0.39
C SER A 26 -14.53 -21.19 -0.47
N THR A 27 -15.00 -20.63 -1.59
CA THR A 27 -14.91 -19.20 -1.90
C THR A 27 -15.37 -18.41 -0.69
N ALA A 28 -14.41 -17.98 0.14
CA ALA A 28 -14.72 -17.29 1.37
C ALA A 28 -15.35 -15.99 0.90
N THR A 29 -16.65 -15.84 1.15
CA THR A 29 -17.36 -14.62 0.83
C THR A 29 -16.65 -13.49 1.57
N VAL A 30 -16.00 -12.61 0.82
CA VAL A 30 -15.25 -11.50 1.40
C VAL A 30 -16.23 -10.71 2.26
N PRO A 31 -15.97 -10.55 3.57
CA PRO A 31 -16.91 -9.88 4.45
C PRO A 31 -17.18 -8.46 3.93
N PRO A 32 -18.44 -8.00 3.94
CA PRO A 32 -18.81 -6.68 3.43
C PRO A 32 -18.35 -5.55 4.37
N THR A 33 -17.78 -5.89 5.52
CA THR A 33 -17.34 -4.97 6.57
C THR A 33 -15.93 -5.32 7.05
N TYR A 34 -15.25 -4.32 7.62
CA TYR A 34 -13.93 -4.52 8.19
C TYR A 34 -13.98 -5.41 9.44
N SER A 35 -13.03 -6.34 9.57
CA SER A 35 -12.76 -7.02 10.84
C SER A 35 -12.05 -6.09 11.82
N SER A 36 -12.15 -6.37 13.12
CA SER A 36 -11.43 -5.61 14.16
C SER A 36 -9.91 -5.59 13.93
N ALA A 37 -9.34 -6.73 13.50
CA ALA A 37 -7.93 -6.84 13.16
C ALA A 37 -7.54 -5.91 11.99
N GLN A 38 -8.37 -5.84 10.94
CA GLN A 38 -8.13 -4.92 9.82
C GLN A 38 -8.23 -3.46 10.25
N ILE A 39 -9.23 -3.10 11.07
CA ILE A 39 -9.38 -1.74 11.61
C ILE A 39 -8.14 -1.35 12.41
N GLN A 40 -7.72 -2.19 13.35
CA GLN A 40 -6.53 -1.94 14.16
C GLN A 40 -5.27 -1.78 13.30
N GLN A 41 -5.12 -2.64 12.30
CA GLN A 41 -3.99 -2.62 11.39
C GLN A 41 -3.97 -1.41 10.47
N ILE A 42 -5.13 -0.83 10.12
CA ILE A 42 -5.22 0.43 9.38
C ILE A 42 -4.92 1.61 10.30
N GLN A 43 -5.54 1.64 11.48
CA GLN A 43 -5.44 2.75 12.43
C GLN A 43 -4.03 2.97 12.95
N GLN A 44 -3.24 1.91 13.13
CA GLN A 44 -1.85 2.04 13.62
C GLN A 44 -0.97 2.91 12.72
N TYR A 45 -1.24 2.99 11.40
CA TYR A 45 -0.42 3.75 10.46
C TYR A 45 -0.90 5.19 10.25
N ILE A 46 -2.15 5.51 10.59
CA ILE A 46 -2.75 6.83 10.34
C ILE A 46 -1.92 7.97 10.95
N PRO A 47 -1.46 7.91 12.22
CA PRO A 47 -0.69 8.99 12.82
C PRO A 47 0.63 9.27 12.10
N ASP A 48 1.33 8.21 11.66
CA ASP A 48 2.61 8.35 10.95
C ASP A 48 2.42 8.97 9.57
N ILE A 49 1.35 8.59 8.86
CA ILE A 49 0.99 9.18 7.57
C ILE A 49 0.66 10.66 7.72
N GLN A 50 -0.15 11.02 8.72
CA GLN A 50 -0.51 12.42 9.00
C GLN A 50 0.73 13.25 9.36
N SER A 51 1.57 12.72 10.25
CA SER A 51 2.83 13.37 10.65
C SER A 51 3.73 13.62 9.43
N LEU A 52 3.87 12.63 8.55
CA LEU A 52 4.70 12.78 7.36
C LEU A 52 4.10 13.72 6.31
N ARG A 53 2.77 13.71 6.15
CA ARG A 53 2.04 14.68 5.32
C ARG A 53 2.28 16.11 5.78
N ASP A 54 2.22 16.36 7.09
CA ASP A 54 2.44 17.68 7.67
C ASP A 54 3.91 18.11 7.62
N ARG A 55 4.84 17.15 7.71
CA ARG A 55 6.26 17.39 7.46
C ARG A 55 6.50 17.77 6.00
N ALA A 56 5.98 17.00 5.04
CA ALA A 56 6.16 17.28 3.61
C ALA A 56 5.68 18.69 3.23
N SER A 57 4.53 19.09 3.77
CA SER A 57 3.93 20.42 3.57
C SER A 57 4.80 21.59 4.06
N ARG A 58 5.75 21.34 4.97
CA ARG A 58 6.62 22.37 5.57
C ARG A 58 8.07 22.26 5.11
N GLU A 59 8.60 21.04 5.05
CA GLU A 59 10.01 20.74 4.82
C GLU A 59 10.39 20.98 3.35
N ILE A 60 9.59 20.48 2.38
CA ILE A 60 9.87 20.67 0.95
C ILE A 60 9.91 22.15 0.57
N PRO A 61 8.94 23.01 0.95
CA PRO A 61 9.04 24.45 0.67
C PRO A 61 10.28 25.10 1.28
N SER A 62 10.66 24.70 2.49
CA SER A 62 11.85 25.20 3.17
C SER A 62 13.14 24.81 2.43
N LEU A 63 13.22 23.56 1.94
CA LEU A 63 14.33 23.06 1.11
C LEU A 63 14.42 23.81 -0.22
N VAL A 64 13.29 24.00 -0.91
CA VAL A 64 13.21 24.76 -2.16
C VAL A 64 13.66 26.20 -1.97
N GLN A 65 13.27 26.86 -0.87
CA GLN A 65 13.71 28.22 -0.56
C GLN A 65 15.23 28.33 -0.43
N ARG A 66 15.88 27.30 0.13
CA ARG A 66 17.34 27.20 0.23
C ARG A 66 18.02 26.70 -1.05
N LYS A 67 17.24 26.34 -2.09
CA LYS A 67 17.71 25.67 -3.31
C LYS A 67 18.44 24.36 -3.01
N ASP A 68 17.99 23.67 -1.97
CA ASP A 68 18.60 22.43 -1.48
C ASP A 68 18.03 21.21 -2.20
N TRP A 69 18.38 21.08 -3.48
CA TRP A 69 17.78 20.07 -4.38
C TRP A 69 18.14 18.64 -4.00
N ILE A 70 19.32 18.45 -3.42
CA ILE A 70 19.78 17.13 -2.93
C ILE A 70 18.85 16.66 -1.82
N ASP A 71 18.55 17.53 -0.85
CA ASP A 71 17.68 17.15 0.26
C ASP A 71 16.19 17.07 -0.14
N VAL A 72 15.74 17.79 -1.17
CA VAL A 72 14.43 17.50 -1.80
C VAL A 72 14.40 16.06 -2.33
N GLY A 73 15.43 15.64 -3.07
CA GLY A 73 15.56 14.27 -3.56
C GLY A 73 15.63 13.24 -2.43
N ASN A 74 16.43 13.50 -1.39
CA ASN A 74 16.53 12.63 -0.21
C ASN A 74 15.18 12.47 0.50
N PHE A 75 14.40 13.55 0.61
CA PHE A 75 13.06 13.50 1.20
C PHE A 75 12.09 12.68 0.35
N VAL A 76 12.18 12.76 -0.98
CA VAL A 76 11.36 11.96 -1.91
C VAL A 76 11.72 10.48 -1.83
N HIS A 77 13.01 10.12 -1.92
CA HIS A 77 13.46 8.73 -1.96
C HIS A 77 13.51 8.06 -0.58
N GLY A 78 13.59 8.85 0.49
CA GLY A 78 13.55 8.37 1.87
C GLY A 78 12.14 8.30 2.41
N PRO A 79 11.70 9.29 3.20
CA PRO A 79 10.43 9.21 3.94
C PRO A 79 9.20 9.11 3.03
N LEU A 80 9.11 9.87 1.93
CA LEU A 80 7.94 9.76 1.02
C LEU A 80 7.94 8.46 0.19
N GLY A 81 9.13 7.92 -0.10
CA GLY A 81 9.30 6.59 -0.68
C GLY A 81 8.76 5.50 0.23
N GLU A 82 9.08 5.56 1.53
CA GLU A 82 8.55 4.64 2.54
C GLU A 82 7.03 4.78 2.72
N LEU A 83 6.51 6.01 2.67
CA LEU A 83 5.08 6.26 2.72
C LEU A 83 4.33 5.56 1.58
N ARG A 84 4.89 5.55 0.36
CA ARG A 84 4.31 4.81 -0.76
C ARG A 84 4.18 3.31 -0.45
N LEU A 85 5.16 2.71 0.23
CA LEU A 85 5.09 1.29 0.63
C LEU A 85 3.96 1.08 1.64
N THR A 86 3.84 1.97 2.62
CA THR A 86 2.77 1.97 3.62
C THR A 86 1.38 2.13 2.96
N MET A 87 1.23 3.04 2.00
CA MET A 87 -0.01 3.23 1.23
C MET A 87 -0.40 1.98 0.43
N ASN A 88 0.57 1.33 -0.23
CA ASN A 88 0.34 0.07 -0.94
C ASN A 88 -0.09 -1.05 0.02
N TYR A 89 0.53 -1.12 1.19
CA TYR A 89 0.17 -2.10 2.21
C TYR A 89 -1.26 -1.88 2.71
N MET A 90 -1.63 -0.65 3.11
CA MET A 90 -2.98 -0.34 3.56
C MET A 90 -4.02 -0.62 2.47
N THR A 91 -3.72 -0.26 1.23
CA THR A 91 -4.58 -0.52 0.07
C THR A 91 -4.99 -2.00 -0.06
N ARG A 92 -4.10 -2.94 0.30
CA ARG A 92 -4.41 -4.39 0.28
C ARG A 92 -5.32 -4.82 1.43
N ASN A 93 -5.37 -4.03 2.50
CA ASN A 93 -6.17 -4.28 3.69
C ASN A 93 -7.55 -3.58 3.64
N LEU A 94 -7.80 -2.74 2.63
CA LEU A 94 -9.11 -2.14 2.38
C LEU A 94 -10.13 -3.15 1.84
N LEU A 95 -11.41 -2.84 2.02
CA LEU A 95 -12.50 -3.57 1.38
C LEU A 95 -12.32 -3.56 -0.15
N PRO A 96 -12.68 -4.65 -0.86
CA PRO A 96 -12.46 -4.78 -2.31
C PRO A 96 -12.95 -3.58 -3.14
N GLN A 97 -14.09 -3.00 -2.73
CA GLN A 97 -14.70 -1.84 -3.38
C GLN A 97 -13.83 -0.57 -3.33
N ASP A 98 -13.05 -0.39 -2.26
CA ASP A 98 -12.22 0.80 -2.04
C ASP A 98 -10.80 0.63 -2.62
N GLN A 99 -10.35 -0.61 -2.82
CA GLN A 99 -8.99 -0.91 -3.28
C GLN A 99 -8.68 -0.26 -4.64
N SER A 100 -9.63 -0.23 -5.58
CA SER A 100 -9.38 0.34 -6.91
C SER A 100 -9.04 1.83 -6.82
N LYS A 101 -9.82 2.58 -6.02
CA LYS A 101 -9.62 4.01 -5.80
C LYS A 101 -8.33 4.29 -5.03
N ALA A 102 -8.06 3.52 -3.96
CA ALA A 102 -6.83 3.63 -3.20
C ALA A 102 -5.57 3.31 -4.03
N LYS A 103 -5.63 2.31 -4.93
CA LYS A 103 -4.55 2.02 -5.89
C LYS A 103 -4.32 3.20 -6.84
N GLN A 104 -5.38 3.85 -7.31
CA GLN A 104 -5.24 5.00 -8.20
C GLN A 104 -4.57 6.18 -7.47
N ILE A 105 -5.02 6.51 -6.27
CA ILE A 105 -4.43 7.59 -5.46
C ILE A 105 -2.96 7.29 -5.16
N THR A 106 -2.63 6.06 -4.75
CA THR A 106 -1.23 5.67 -4.49
C THR A 106 -0.35 5.76 -5.74
N ARG A 107 -0.91 5.53 -6.94
CA ARG A 107 -0.20 5.73 -8.20
C ARG A 107 0.01 7.20 -8.53
N ASN A 108 -1.00 8.04 -8.34
CA ASN A 108 -0.89 9.48 -8.54
C ASN A 108 0.18 10.06 -7.62
N PHE A 109 0.13 9.70 -6.33
CA PHE A 109 1.13 10.11 -5.35
C PHE A 109 2.54 9.78 -5.83
N PHE A 110 2.77 8.55 -6.30
CA PHE A 110 4.06 8.16 -6.83
C PHE A 110 4.47 8.95 -8.08
N ASN A 111 3.55 9.21 -9.01
CA ASN A 111 3.84 10.00 -10.20
C ASN A 111 4.25 11.43 -9.83
N ASP A 112 3.59 12.02 -8.83
CA ASP A 112 3.92 13.35 -8.33
C ASP A 112 5.28 13.37 -7.64
N LEU A 113 5.64 12.32 -6.88
CA LEU A 113 6.99 12.17 -6.34
C LEU A 113 8.07 12.14 -7.44
N VAL A 114 7.82 11.39 -8.51
CA VAL A 114 8.73 11.36 -9.68
C VAL A 114 8.84 12.76 -10.30
N ALA A 115 7.73 13.48 -10.42
CA ALA A 115 7.72 14.82 -10.98
C ALA A 115 8.40 15.86 -10.06
N VAL A 116 8.33 15.69 -8.73
CA VAL A 116 9.11 16.47 -7.75
C VAL A 116 10.61 16.23 -7.96
N ASP A 117 11.04 14.97 -8.02
CA ASP A 117 12.45 14.60 -8.19
C ASP A 117 13.03 15.15 -9.51
N GLN A 118 12.30 14.98 -10.61
CA GLN A 118 12.70 15.53 -11.92
C GLN A 118 12.80 17.06 -11.90
N ALA A 119 11.87 17.75 -11.25
CA ALA A 119 11.91 19.20 -11.13
C ALA A 119 13.08 19.66 -10.24
N ALA A 120 13.39 18.93 -9.17
CA ALA A 120 14.53 19.22 -8.31
C ALA A 120 15.87 19.06 -9.06
N GLN A 121 16.02 18.01 -9.87
CA GLN A 121 17.18 17.83 -10.75
C GLN A 121 17.38 18.99 -11.74
N GLN A 122 16.28 19.64 -12.16
CA GLN A 122 16.29 20.80 -13.04
C GLN A 122 16.41 22.14 -12.29
N GLY A 123 16.37 22.13 -10.95
CA GLY A 123 16.32 23.34 -10.13
C GLY A 123 15.04 24.17 -10.33
N ASP A 124 13.96 23.56 -10.82
CA ASP A 124 12.69 24.24 -11.12
C ASP A 124 11.83 24.34 -9.85
N ALA A 125 12.09 25.38 -9.06
CA ALA A 125 11.39 25.64 -7.80
C ALA A 125 9.86 25.63 -7.95
N LYS A 126 9.32 26.19 -9.05
CA LYS A 126 7.87 26.29 -9.25
C LYS A 126 7.26 24.90 -9.45
N LYS A 127 7.90 24.06 -10.26
CA LYS A 127 7.42 22.69 -10.47
C LYS A 127 7.60 21.81 -9.24
N VAL A 128 8.69 21.94 -8.49
CA VAL A 128 8.86 21.21 -7.22
C VAL A 128 7.70 21.52 -6.27
N LEU A 129 7.39 22.80 -6.05
CA LEU A 129 6.32 23.21 -5.14
C LEU A 129 4.92 22.79 -5.62
N LEU A 130 4.69 22.84 -6.94
CA LEU A 130 3.43 22.39 -7.53
C LEU A 130 3.24 20.89 -7.32
N ASN A 131 4.19 20.07 -7.77
CA ASN A 131 4.07 18.62 -7.70
C ASN A 131 4.08 18.12 -6.24
N ALA A 132 4.81 18.77 -5.35
CA ALA A 132 4.79 18.43 -3.92
C ALA A 132 3.43 18.71 -3.28
N ARG A 133 2.72 19.76 -3.73
CA ARG A 133 1.35 20.04 -3.28
C ARG A 133 0.37 18.97 -3.76
N GLU A 134 0.47 18.54 -5.01
CA GLU A 134 -0.37 17.46 -5.54
C GLU A 134 -0.11 16.14 -4.78
N ALA A 135 1.16 15.80 -4.53
CA ALA A 135 1.52 14.64 -3.71
C ALA A 135 0.91 14.71 -2.30
N VAL A 136 0.90 15.88 -1.65
CA VAL A 136 0.24 16.08 -0.35
C VAL A 136 -1.28 15.92 -0.46
N ALA A 137 -1.90 16.42 -1.52
CA ALA A 137 -3.33 16.28 -1.76
C ALA A 137 -3.74 14.82 -2.02
N ASP A 138 -2.89 14.02 -2.63
CA ASP A 138 -3.09 12.58 -2.76
C ASP A 138 -3.04 11.87 -1.41
N ILE A 139 -2.15 12.28 -0.48
CA ILE A 139 -2.14 11.74 0.88
C ILE A 139 -3.46 12.07 1.59
N ASP A 140 -3.94 13.32 1.48
CA ASP A 140 -5.22 13.73 2.07
C ASP A 140 -6.39 12.92 1.49
N SER A 141 -6.40 12.72 0.17
CA SER A 141 -7.40 11.91 -0.53
C SER A 141 -7.35 10.45 -0.09
N PHE A 142 -6.17 9.92 0.16
CA PHE A 142 -5.99 8.55 0.66
C PHE A 142 -6.53 8.40 2.08
N LEU A 143 -6.21 9.34 2.98
CA LEU A 143 -6.68 9.33 4.37
C LEU A 143 -8.21 9.39 4.45
N GLN A 144 -8.87 10.12 3.56
CA GLN A 144 -10.33 10.18 3.48
C GLN A 144 -11.00 8.84 3.08
N LEU A 145 -10.26 7.92 2.45
CA LEU A 145 -10.77 6.57 2.13
C LEU A 145 -10.66 5.60 3.29
N LEU A 146 -9.85 5.91 4.30
CA LEU A 146 -9.62 4.98 5.39
C LEU A 146 -10.83 4.93 6.31
N PRO A 147 -11.23 3.73 6.77
CA PRO A 147 -12.26 3.60 7.79
C PRO A 147 -11.84 4.41 9.02
N GLN A 148 -12.71 5.33 9.44
CA GLN A 148 -12.55 6.00 10.72
C GLN A 148 -12.74 4.96 11.82
N ALA A 149 -12.12 5.18 12.98
CA ALA A 149 -12.57 4.49 14.18
C ALA A 149 -14.05 4.76 14.34
N SER A 150 -14.90 3.76 14.15
CA SER A 150 -16.24 3.82 14.72
C SER A 150 -16.04 4.02 16.21
N GLU A 151 -16.41 5.19 16.73
CA GLU A 151 -16.69 5.31 18.15
C GLU A 151 -17.74 4.23 18.45
N GLY A 152 -17.34 3.23 19.24
CA GLY A 152 -18.21 2.15 19.67
C GLY A 152 -19.32 2.66 20.56
#